data_AF-A0A139CY03-F1
#
_entry.id   AF-A0A139CY03-F1
#
_cell.length_a   1.000
_cell.length_b   1.000
_cell.length_c   1.000
_cell.angle_alpha   90.00
_cell.angle_beta   90.00
_cell.angle_gamma   90.00
#
_symmetry.space_group_name_H-M   'P 1'
#
loop_
_entity.id
_entity.type
_entity.pdbx_description
1 polymer ?
#
loop_
_entity_poly.entity_id
_entity_poly.type
_entity_poly.pdbx_seq_one_letter_code
_entity_poly.pdbx_strand_id
1 'polypeptide(L)'
;LKLPPLNIRQPVKYGTETTLDKELKASKRLLADAEQAVQKTWEALQAGETADLRPAAEVTRKMVDSVIRQPDALLWLSRTRQFDDFIYRHALNTAVWALVCGRQLGLKEELLNHLGLGCLLSQVGKTTLPRELLQHERQLSQDDYARYRSYVTSGVDMLAEAGLPKAVMAVVEYHRERHNGSGFPKGIRGDRIPVLAKVAGIAEFFESWITPR
;
A
#
# COMPACT_ATOMS: atom_id res chain seq x y z
N LEU A 1 24.29 -0.33 -11.40
CA LEU A 1 23.93 -1.62 -10.77
C LEU A 1 23.10 -2.43 -11.75
N LYS A 2 23.51 -3.65 -12.12
CA LYS A 2 22.63 -4.61 -12.82
C LYS A 2 21.96 -5.47 -11.75
N LEU A 3 20.69 -5.20 -11.46
CA LEU A 3 19.89 -6.04 -10.56
C LEU A 3 19.29 -7.20 -11.35
N PRO A 4 19.14 -8.39 -10.77
CA PRO A 4 18.41 -9.48 -11.41
C PRO A 4 16.95 -9.05 -11.67
N PRO A 5 16.33 -9.53 -12.77
CA PRO A 5 14.93 -9.21 -13.05
C PRO A 5 14.02 -9.77 -11.96
N LEU A 6 12.91 -9.07 -11.70
CA LEU A 6 11.88 -9.56 -10.80
C LEU A 6 11.26 -10.83 -11.41
N ASN A 7 11.34 -11.96 -10.70
CA ASN A 7 10.80 -13.23 -11.19
C ASN A 7 9.32 -13.38 -10.80
N ILE A 8 8.41 -13.14 -11.75
CA ILE A 8 6.99 -13.44 -11.60
C ILE A 8 6.70 -14.83 -12.18
N ARG A 9 6.25 -15.76 -11.33
CA ARG A 9 5.90 -17.11 -11.75
C ARG A 9 4.59 -17.09 -12.54
N GLN A 10 4.62 -17.54 -13.79
CA GLN A 10 3.46 -17.64 -14.67
C GLN A 10 2.69 -16.30 -14.77
N PRO A 11 3.32 -15.26 -15.36
CA PRO A 11 2.71 -13.93 -15.42
C PRO A 11 1.44 -13.95 -16.28
N VAL A 12 0.39 -13.29 -15.79
CA VAL A 12 -0.86 -13.07 -16.51
C VAL A 12 -0.71 -11.87 -17.44
N LYS A 13 -1.26 -11.95 -18.65
CA LYS A 13 -1.34 -10.82 -19.57
C LYS A 13 -2.71 -10.17 -19.43
N TYR A 14 -2.74 -8.96 -18.87
CA TYR A 14 -3.97 -8.18 -18.75
C TYR A 14 -4.17 -7.28 -19.97
N GLY A 15 -5.33 -7.40 -20.61
CA GLY A 15 -5.83 -6.44 -21.60
C GLY A 15 -6.66 -5.34 -20.92
N THR A 16 -6.92 -4.26 -21.65
CA THR A 16 -7.92 -3.26 -21.23
C THR A 16 -9.29 -3.74 -21.69
N GLU A 17 -10.25 -3.84 -20.77
CA GLU A 17 -11.58 -4.41 -21.02
C GLU A 17 -12.66 -3.34 -21.24
N THR A 18 -12.40 -2.09 -20.86
CA THR A 18 -13.35 -0.98 -20.96
C THR A 18 -12.66 0.36 -21.25
N THR A 19 -13.43 1.35 -21.70
CA THR A 19 -12.93 2.70 -21.93
C THR A 19 -12.67 3.43 -20.62
N LEU A 20 -11.72 4.37 -20.62
CA LEU A 20 -11.41 5.21 -19.46
C LEU A 20 -12.66 5.92 -18.93
N ASP A 21 -13.44 6.56 -19.79
CA ASP A 21 -14.66 7.28 -19.39
C ASP A 21 -15.69 6.41 -18.69
N LYS A 22 -15.85 5.15 -19.14
CA LYS A 22 -16.78 4.20 -18.52
C LYS A 22 -16.29 3.78 -17.14
N GLU A 23 -15.01 3.45 -17.01
CA GLU A 23 -14.44 3.05 -15.72
C GLU A 23 -14.38 4.23 -14.74
N LEU A 24 -14.06 5.45 -15.17
CA LEU A 24 -14.09 6.65 -14.33
C LEU A 24 -15.47 6.88 -13.71
N LYS A 25 -16.54 6.66 -14.49
CA LYS A 25 -17.91 6.74 -13.99
C LYS A 25 -18.23 5.62 -12.99
N ALA A 26 -17.83 4.39 -13.30
CA ALA A 26 -18.08 3.21 -12.46
C ALA A 26 -17.32 3.26 -11.12
N SER A 27 -16.09 3.76 -11.13
CA SER A 27 -15.19 3.78 -9.96
C SER A 27 -15.14 5.12 -9.24
N LYS A 28 -16.01 6.07 -9.61
CA LYS A 28 -16.03 7.45 -9.05
C LYS A 28 -16.07 7.49 -7.52
N ARG A 29 -16.80 6.56 -6.88
CA ARG A 29 -16.93 6.47 -5.42
C ARG A 29 -15.94 5.51 -4.77
N LEU A 30 -15.25 4.70 -5.56
CA LEU A 30 -14.46 3.58 -5.05
C LEU A 30 -13.33 4.03 -4.11
N LEU A 31 -12.64 5.14 -4.42
CA LEU A 31 -11.63 5.69 -3.51
C LEU A 31 -12.22 6.28 -2.23
N ALA A 32 -13.47 6.77 -2.27
CA ALA A 32 -14.18 7.24 -1.08
C ALA A 32 -14.53 6.08 -0.14
N ASP A 33 -15.08 5.02 -0.73
CA ASP A 33 -15.43 3.81 -0.01
C ASP A 33 -14.17 3.18 0.59
N ALA A 34 -13.05 3.23 -0.14
CA ALA A 34 -11.76 2.72 0.31
C ALA A 34 -11.21 3.54 1.47
N GLU A 35 -11.23 4.87 1.36
CA GLU A 35 -10.85 5.78 2.45
C GLU A 35 -11.66 5.51 3.71
N GLN A 36 -12.99 5.43 3.60
CA GLN A 36 -13.85 5.18 4.74
C GLN A 36 -13.61 3.80 5.38
N ALA A 37 -13.41 2.76 4.57
CA ALA A 37 -13.14 1.41 5.07
C ALA A 37 -11.79 1.35 5.80
N VAL A 38 -10.75 1.98 5.25
CA VAL A 38 -9.41 2.05 5.86
C VAL A 38 -9.43 2.87 7.14
N GLN A 39 -10.08 4.03 7.14
CA GLN A 39 -10.20 4.88 8.32
C GLN A 39 -10.85 4.13 9.49
N LYS A 40 -12.03 3.53 9.27
CA LYS A 40 -12.72 2.74 10.31
C LYS A 40 -11.87 1.59 10.82
N THR A 41 -11.16 0.91 9.92
CA THR A 41 -10.25 -0.18 10.28
C THR A 41 -9.15 0.31 11.20
N TRP A 42 -8.50 1.42 10.84
CA TRP A 42 -7.37 1.96 11.61
C TRP A 42 -7.82 2.54 12.95
N GLU A 43 -8.98 3.20 13.02
CA GLU A 43 -9.55 3.70 14.27
C GLU A 43 -9.80 2.55 15.27
N ALA A 44 -10.37 1.44 14.82
CA ALA A 44 -10.57 0.25 15.66
C ALA A 44 -9.24 -0.36 16.13
N LEU A 45 -8.25 -0.49 15.21
CA LEU A 45 -6.93 -1.00 15.56
C LEU A 45 -6.21 -0.08 16.57
N GLN A 46 -6.35 1.23 16.43
CA GLN A 46 -5.75 2.21 17.34
C GLN A 46 -6.38 2.16 18.74
N ALA A 47 -7.68 1.86 18.82
CA ALA A 47 -8.38 1.66 20.08
C ALA A 47 -8.01 0.32 20.78
N GLY A 48 -7.20 -0.53 20.14
CA GLY A 48 -6.87 -1.87 20.64
C GLY A 48 -8.04 -2.85 20.52
N GLU A 49 -9.04 -2.53 19.72
CA GLU A 49 -10.19 -3.38 19.46
C GLU A 49 -9.89 -4.41 18.36
N THR A 50 -10.66 -5.50 18.34
CA THR A 50 -10.62 -6.43 17.21
C THR A 50 -11.23 -5.75 15.99
N ALA A 51 -10.39 -5.27 15.08
CA ALA A 51 -10.85 -4.60 13.87
C ALA A 51 -11.42 -5.58 12.84
N ASP A 52 -12.60 -5.25 12.30
CA ASP A 52 -13.16 -5.96 11.16
C ASP A 52 -12.45 -5.55 9.87
N LEU A 53 -11.62 -6.45 9.33
CA LEU A 53 -10.89 -6.22 8.09
C LEU A 53 -11.70 -6.52 6.82
N ARG A 54 -12.92 -7.08 6.93
CA ARG A 54 -13.75 -7.45 5.77
C ARG A 54 -14.04 -6.25 4.87
N PRO A 55 -14.43 -5.06 5.37
CA PRO A 55 -14.65 -3.89 4.50
C PRO A 55 -13.41 -3.47 3.71
N ALA A 56 -12.23 -3.48 4.35
CA ALA A 56 -10.97 -3.16 3.69
C ALA A 56 -10.60 -4.21 2.63
N ALA A 57 -10.85 -5.49 2.90
CA ALA A 57 -10.64 -6.56 1.92
C ALA A 57 -11.62 -6.48 0.74
N GLU A 58 -12.89 -6.17 0.99
CA GLU A 58 -13.93 -6.01 -0.04
C GLU A 58 -13.64 -4.84 -0.97
N VAL A 59 -13.24 -3.69 -0.41
CA VAL A 59 -12.92 -2.53 -1.24
C VAL A 59 -11.62 -2.74 -2.02
N THR A 60 -10.65 -3.47 -1.45
CA THR A 60 -9.44 -3.90 -2.15
C THR A 60 -9.82 -4.74 -3.38
N ARG A 61 -10.72 -5.71 -3.25
CA ARG A 61 -11.19 -6.52 -4.39
C ARG A 61 -11.78 -5.66 -5.49
N LYS A 62 -12.66 -4.71 -5.14
CA LYS A 62 -13.23 -3.76 -6.10
C LYS A 62 -12.16 -2.90 -6.79
N MET A 63 -11.12 -2.48 -6.05
CA MET A 63 -9.97 -1.77 -6.63
C MET A 63 -9.17 -2.64 -7.59
N VAL A 64 -8.92 -3.90 -7.23
CA VAL A 64 -8.26 -4.89 -8.10
C VAL A 64 -9.06 -5.08 -9.39
N ASP A 65 -10.36 -5.32 -9.28
CA ASP A 65 -11.25 -5.50 -10.44
C ASP A 65 -11.23 -4.27 -11.35
N SER A 66 -11.23 -3.07 -10.76
CA SER A 66 -11.16 -1.81 -11.51
C SER A 66 -9.82 -1.66 -12.24
N VAL A 67 -8.70 -1.91 -11.56
CA VAL A 67 -7.37 -1.86 -12.18
C VAL A 67 -7.22 -2.91 -13.29
N ILE A 68 -7.76 -4.12 -13.09
CA ILE A 68 -7.74 -5.18 -14.11
C ILE A 68 -8.45 -4.70 -15.38
N ARG A 69 -9.68 -4.19 -15.25
CA ARG A 69 -10.48 -3.68 -16.38
C ARG A 69 -9.83 -2.49 -17.08
N GLN A 70 -9.36 -1.51 -16.31
CA GLN A 70 -8.80 -0.26 -16.82
C GLN A 70 -7.90 0.42 -15.77
N PRO A 71 -6.56 0.26 -15.84
CA PRO A 71 -5.64 0.76 -14.82
C PRO A 71 -5.60 2.29 -14.70
N ASP A 72 -5.86 3.01 -15.78
CA ASP A 72 -5.72 4.46 -15.83
C ASP A 72 -6.79 5.19 -15.01
N ALA A 73 -7.95 4.56 -14.80
CA ALA A 73 -9.08 5.19 -14.12
C ALA A 73 -8.78 5.48 -12.64
N LEU A 74 -8.30 4.49 -11.90
CA LEU A 74 -7.96 4.68 -10.49
C LEU A 74 -6.71 5.53 -10.29
N LEU A 75 -5.75 5.50 -11.22
CA LEU A 75 -4.62 6.44 -11.23
C LEU A 75 -5.09 7.89 -11.37
N TRP A 76 -6.02 8.14 -12.30
CA TRP A 76 -6.55 9.48 -12.50
C TRP A 76 -7.37 9.96 -11.29
N LEU A 77 -8.22 9.09 -10.75
CA LEU A 77 -9.05 9.41 -9.58
C LEU A 77 -8.22 9.66 -8.32
N SER A 78 -7.14 8.90 -8.09
CA SER A 78 -6.27 9.06 -6.92
C SER A 78 -5.51 10.38 -6.95
N ARG A 79 -5.28 10.94 -8.14
CA ARG A 79 -4.56 12.21 -8.34
C ARG A 79 -5.46 13.44 -8.35
N THR A 80 -6.73 13.30 -8.70
CA THR A 80 -7.69 14.43 -8.78
C THR A 80 -8.50 14.64 -7.51
N ARG A 81 -8.54 13.64 -6.63
CA ARG A 81 -9.26 13.71 -5.36
C ARG A 81 -8.46 14.48 -4.30
N GLN A 82 -9.15 15.40 -3.62
CA GLN A 82 -8.67 15.97 -2.37
C GLN A 82 -9.05 15.04 -1.21
N PHE A 83 -8.12 14.85 -0.29
CA PHE A 83 -8.30 14.01 0.90
C PHE A 83 -7.99 14.88 2.12
N ASP A 84 -8.74 14.68 3.20
CA ASP A 84 -8.62 15.48 4.41
C ASP A 84 -7.41 15.05 5.25
N ASP A 85 -7.10 13.75 5.27
CA ASP A 85 -5.95 13.19 5.97
C ASP A 85 -4.87 12.68 5.01
N PHE A 86 -3.63 13.10 5.24
CA PHE A 86 -2.52 12.77 4.37
C PHE A 86 -2.05 11.32 4.49
N ILE A 87 -2.25 10.64 5.63
CA ILE A 87 -1.79 9.26 5.83
C ILE A 87 -2.73 8.28 5.10
N TYR A 88 -4.05 8.47 5.24
CA TYR A 88 -5.04 7.67 4.51
C TYR A 88 -4.88 7.85 3.00
N ARG A 89 -4.76 9.10 2.54
CA ARG A 89 -4.43 9.40 1.14
C ARG A 89 -3.17 8.67 0.68
N HIS A 90 -2.10 8.74 1.46
CA HIS A 90 -0.83 8.13 1.09
C HIS A 90 -0.93 6.60 0.97
N ALA A 91 -1.65 5.95 1.90
CA ALA A 91 -1.91 4.51 1.83
C ALA A 91 -2.73 4.13 0.59
N LEU A 92 -3.80 4.87 0.29
CA LEU A 92 -4.65 4.65 -0.89
C LEU A 92 -3.89 4.83 -2.20
N ASN A 93 -3.16 5.94 -2.34
CA ASN A 93 -2.37 6.22 -3.54
C ASN A 93 -1.28 5.17 -3.74
N THR A 94 -0.59 4.78 -2.65
CA THR A 94 0.40 3.69 -2.68
C THR A 94 -0.23 2.38 -3.14
N ALA A 95 -1.42 2.03 -2.64
CA ALA A 95 -2.15 0.84 -3.08
C ALA A 95 -2.50 0.90 -4.57
N VAL A 96 -2.99 2.04 -5.08
CA VAL A 96 -3.29 2.21 -6.51
C VAL A 96 -2.03 2.02 -7.37
N TRP A 97 -0.92 2.67 -7.02
CA TRP A 97 0.36 2.50 -7.74
C TRP A 97 0.84 1.05 -7.71
N ALA A 98 0.76 0.40 -6.54
CA ALA A 98 1.17 -0.99 -6.38
C ALA A 98 0.31 -1.93 -7.23
N LEU A 99 -1.00 -1.73 -7.26
CA LEU A 99 -1.93 -2.53 -8.06
C LEU A 99 -1.65 -2.38 -9.56
N VAL A 100 -1.46 -1.15 -10.06
CA VAL A 100 -1.15 -0.94 -11.48
C VAL A 100 0.22 -1.54 -11.84
N CYS A 101 1.23 -1.33 -11.00
CA CYS A 101 2.55 -1.94 -11.19
C CYS A 101 2.46 -3.48 -11.18
N GLY A 102 1.75 -4.04 -10.22
CA GLY A 102 1.51 -5.48 -10.09
C GLY A 102 0.79 -6.06 -11.30
N ARG A 103 -0.24 -5.37 -11.81
CA ARG A 103 -0.96 -5.75 -13.03
C ARG A 103 -0.02 -5.76 -14.23
N GLN A 104 0.82 -4.74 -14.39
CA GLN A 104 1.78 -4.65 -15.49
C GLN A 104 2.86 -5.72 -15.42
N LEU A 105 3.25 -6.13 -14.21
CA LEU A 105 4.16 -7.26 -13.96
C LEU A 105 3.50 -8.63 -14.18
N GLY A 106 2.17 -8.68 -14.36
CA GLY A 106 1.41 -9.91 -14.56
C GLY A 106 1.16 -10.70 -13.27
N LEU A 107 1.10 -10.04 -12.12
CA LEU A 107 0.66 -10.69 -10.87
C LEU A 107 -0.78 -11.20 -11.03
N LYS A 108 -1.03 -12.44 -10.59
CA LYS A 108 -2.39 -13.02 -10.54
C LYS A 108 -3.29 -12.19 -9.61
N GLU A 109 -4.59 -12.23 -9.86
CA GLU A 109 -5.59 -11.47 -9.11
C GLU A 109 -5.53 -11.69 -7.59
N GLU A 110 -5.32 -12.91 -7.13
CA GLU A 110 -5.13 -13.23 -5.71
C GLU A 110 -3.94 -12.45 -5.10
N LEU A 111 -2.83 -12.38 -5.83
CA LEU A 111 -1.64 -11.63 -5.40
C LEU A 111 -1.86 -10.11 -5.47
N LEU A 112 -2.65 -9.63 -6.43
CA LEU A 112 -3.07 -8.23 -6.47
C LEU A 112 -3.94 -7.87 -5.26
N ASN A 113 -4.86 -8.75 -4.87
CA ASN A 113 -5.65 -8.58 -3.65
C ASN A 113 -4.79 -8.51 -2.39
N HIS A 114 -3.79 -9.40 -2.26
CA HIS A 114 -2.86 -9.35 -1.14
C HIS A 114 -1.97 -8.10 -1.14
N LEU A 115 -1.50 -7.69 -2.32
CA LEU A 115 -0.69 -6.48 -2.49
C LEU A 115 -1.48 -5.22 -2.12
N GLY A 116 -2.69 -5.08 -2.66
CA GLY A 116 -3.56 -3.94 -2.41
C GLY A 116 -3.90 -3.81 -0.93
N LEU A 117 -4.39 -4.88 -0.30
CA LEU A 117 -4.74 -4.88 1.12
C LEU A 117 -3.50 -4.61 1.99
N GLY A 118 -2.36 -5.21 1.65
CA GLY A 118 -1.10 -4.95 2.31
C GLY A 118 -0.70 -3.48 2.27
N CYS A 119 -0.80 -2.82 1.12
CA CYS A 119 -0.50 -1.39 0.98
C CYS A 119 -1.48 -0.50 1.75
N LEU A 120 -2.78 -0.83 1.76
CA LEU A 120 -3.78 -0.10 2.54
C LEU A 120 -3.55 -0.18 4.05
N LEU A 121 -2.97 -1.28 4.53
CA LEU A 121 -2.68 -1.49 5.95
C LEU A 121 -1.25 -1.09 6.33
N SER A 122 -0.34 -0.90 5.36
CA SER A 122 1.09 -0.76 5.64
C SER A 122 1.45 0.49 6.45
N GLN A 123 0.55 1.47 6.46
CA GLN A 123 0.75 2.77 7.12
C GLN A 123 0.03 2.86 8.48
N VAL A 124 -0.70 1.83 8.92
CA VAL A 124 -1.50 1.88 10.16
C VAL A 124 -0.65 2.23 11.38
N GLY A 125 0.58 1.73 11.48
CA GLY A 125 1.44 2.04 12.62
C GLY A 125 1.91 3.50 12.66
N LYS A 126 1.70 4.31 11.60
CA LYS A 126 1.94 5.76 11.69
C LYS A 126 0.99 6.46 12.65
N THR A 127 -0.17 5.86 12.93
CA THR A 127 -1.13 6.36 13.94
C THR A 127 -0.55 6.35 15.37
N THR A 128 0.55 5.62 15.60
CA THR A 128 1.24 5.61 16.90
C THR A 128 2.34 6.68 16.99
N LEU A 129 2.61 7.42 15.91
CA LEU A 129 3.64 8.45 15.88
C LEU A 129 3.07 9.83 16.22
N PRO A 130 3.85 10.69 16.93
CA PRO A 130 3.50 12.09 17.09
C PRO A 130 3.29 12.81 15.75
N ARG A 131 2.31 13.71 15.71
CA ARG A 131 1.95 14.46 14.50
C ARG A 131 3.13 15.27 13.96
N GLU A 132 3.96 15.80 14.86
CA GLU A 132 5.14 16.59 14.53
C GLU A 132 6.14 15.78 13.72
N LEU A 133 6.33 14.49 14.03
CA LEU A 133 7.21 13.60 13.25
C LEU A 133 6.66 13.38 11.84
N LEU A 134 5.35 13.21 11.71
CA LEU A 134 4.73 12.94 10.43
C LEU A 134 4.69 14.17 9.51
N GLN A 135 4.64 15.37 10.07
CA GLN A 135 4.71 16.62 9.32
C GLN A 135 6.12 16.92 8.78
N HIS A 136 7.17 16.42 9.45
CA HIS A 136 8.57 16.71 9.10
C HIS A 136 9.32 15.50 8.51
N GLU A 137 8.62 14.53 7.92
CA GLU A 137 9.20 13.26 7.42
C GLU A 137 10.43 13.41 6.50
N ARG A 138 10.59 14.55 5.80
CA ARG A 138 11.70 14.81 4.87
C ARG A 138 12.92 15.48 5.53
N GLN A 139 12.77 16.00 6.75
CA GLN A 139 13.79 16.75 7.49
C GLN A 139 13.99 16.18 8.89
N LEU A 140 13.77 14.88 9.06
CA LEU A 140 13.96 14.23 10.35
C LEU A 140 15.43 14.23 10.74
N SER A 141 15.70 14.55 12.01
CA SER A 141 16.98 14.28 12.63
C SER A 141 17.27 12.76 12.64
N GLN A 142 18.49 12.34 12.92
CA GLN A 142 18.79 10.91 13.02
C GLN A 142 17.96 10.21 14.11
N ASP A 143 17.73 10.89 15.23
CA ASP A 143 16.93 10.37 16.34
C ASP A 143 15.44 10.27 15.97
N ASP A 144 14.90 11.31 15.32
CA ASP A 144 13.53 11.31 14.84
C ASP A 144 13.31 10.28 13.74
N TYR A 145 14.29 10.08 12.87
CA TYR A 145 14.25 9.02 11.87
C TYR A 145 14.27 7.63 12.52
N ALA A 146 15.07 7.44 13.57
CA ALA A 146 15.07 6.18 14.32
C ALA A 146 13.69 5.88 14.93
N ARG A 147 13.03 6.90 15.50
CA ARG A 147 11.65 6.80 16.00
C ARG A 147 10.65 6.55 14.87
N TYR A 148 10.75 7.30 13.77
CA TYR A 148 9.86 7.14 12.63
C TYR A 148 9.84 5.70 12.11
N ARG A 149 11.01 5.04 12.01
CA ARG A 149 11.09 3.66 11.53
C ARG A 149 10.27 2.65 12.35
N SER A 150 9.93 2.95 13.61
CA SER A 150 9.17 2.04 14.46
C SER A 150 7.74 1.80 13.96
N TYR A 151 7.18 2.70 13.14
CA TYR A 151 5.80 2.58 12.65
C TYR A 151 5.55 1.25 11.93
N VAL A 152 6.57 0.69 11.27
CA VAL A 152 6.42 -0.59 10.57
C VAL A 152 6.24 -1.72 11.58
N THR A 153 7.07 -1.77 12.63
CA THR A 153 6.94 -2.76 13.69
C THR A 153 5.62 -2.58 14.44
N SER A 154 5.26 -1.34 14.82
CA SER A 154 3.96 -1.05 15.44
C SER A 154 2.79 -1.54 14.59
N GLY A 155 2.83 -1.31 13.27
CA GLY A 155 1.78 -1.76 12.37
C GLY A 155 1.68 -3.29 12.26
N VAL A 156 2.82 -3.99 12.30
CA VAL A 156 2.85 -5.46 12.36
C VAL A 156 2.23 -5.96 13.66
N ASP A 157 2.58 -5.35 14.80
CA ASP A 157 2.06 -5.73 16.12
C ASP A 157 0.55 -5.51 16.20
N MET A 158 0.06 -4.37 15.71
CA MET A 158 -1.39 -4.07 15.66
C MET A 158 -2.18 -5.07 14.81
N LEU A 159 -1.56 -5.67 13.81
CA LEU A 159 -2.20 -6.61 12.88
C LEU A 159 -1.91 -8.08 13.19
N ALA A 160 -1.11 -8.38 14.21
CA ALA A 160 -0.60 -9.72 14.49
C ALA A 160 -1.71 -10.76 14.69
N GLU A 161 -2.80 -10.37 15.34
CA GLU A 161 -3.94 -11.24 15.67
C GLU A 161 -5.10 -11.12 14.67
N ALA A 162 -4.96 -10.32 13.61
CA ALA A 162 -6.05 -10.02 12.69
C ALA A 162 -6.35 -11.13 11.66
N GLY A 163 -5.68 -12.29 11.76
CA GLY A 163 -5.92 -13.45 10.88
C GLY A 163 -5.59 -13.22 9.41
N LEU A 164 -4.70 -12.27 9.10
CA LEU A 164 -4.35 -11.88 7.74
C LEU A 164 -3.52 -12.96 7.01
N PRO A 165 -3.67 -13.09 5.68
CA PRO A 165 -2.76 -13.91 4.88
C PRO A 165 -1.31 -13.49 5.06
N LYS A 166 -0.39 -14.47 5.14
CA LYS A 166 1.05 -14.21 5.31
C LYS A 166 1.62 -13.25 4.26
N ALA A 167 1.10 -13.30 3.03
CA ALA A 167 1.51 -12.40 1.95
C ALA A 167 1.14 -10.93 2.22
N VAL A 168 -0.01 -10.68 2.87
CA VAL A 168 -0.45 -9.34 3.29
C VAL A 168 0.47 -8.82 4.40
N MET A 169 0.69 -9.65 5.44
CA MET A 169 1.60 -9.30 6.54
C MET A 169 3.03 -9.03 6.06
N ALA A 170 3.51 -9.80 5.08
CA ALA A 170 4.81 -9.57 4.46
C ALA A 170 4.91 -8.20 3.74
N VAL A 171 3.84 -7.71 3.13
CA VAL A 171 3.82 -6.35 2.56
C VAL A 171 3.93 -5.31 3.68
N VAL A 172 3.11 -5.44 4.72
CA VAL A 172 3.15 -4.53 5.88
C VAL A 172 4.55 -4.49 6.48
N GLU A 173 5.15 -5.66 6.74
CA GLU A 173 6.44 -5.78 7.42
C GLU A 173 7.62 -5.30 6.57
N TYR A 174 7.61 -5.54 5.25
CA TYR A 174 8.81 -5.36 4.40
C TYR A 174 8.71 -4.28 3.33
N HIS A 175 7.60 -3.52 3.21
CA HIS A 175 7.47 -2.47 2.17
C HIS A 175 8.55 -1.36 2.25
N ARG A 176 9.19 -1.18 3.42
CA ARG A 176 10.28 -0.21 3.63
C ARG A 176 11.68 -0.82 3.50
N GLU A 177 11.78 -2.11 3.24
CA GLU A 177 13.05 -2.75 2.90
C GLU A 177 13.55 -2.27 1.54
N ARG A 178 14.88 -2.28 1.36
CA ARG A 178 15.54 -1.82 0.14
C ARG A 178 16.49 -2.89 -0.34
N HIS A 179 16.61 -3.03 -1.66
CA HIS A 179 17.38 -4.13 -2.26
C HIS A 179 18.84 -4.21 -1.76
N ASN A 180 19.46 -3.06 -1.52
CA ASN A 180 20.82 -2.91 -0.97
C ASN A 180 20.92 -3.11 0.56
N GLY A 181 19.79 -3.28 1.26
CA GLY A 181 19.72 -3.41 2.72
C GLY A 181 19.75 -2.10 3.50
N SER A 182 19.61 -0.94 2.84
CA SER A 182 19.47 0.36 3.53
C SER A 182 18.06 0.62 4.05
N GLY A 183 17.14 -0.34 3.86
CA GLY A 183 15.76 -0.26 4.32
C GLY A 183 15.61 -0.69 5.78
N PHE A 184 14.35 -0.79 6.21
CA PHE A 184 13.96 -1.14 7.57
C PHE A 184 12.64 -1.93 7.53
N PRO A 185 12.27 -2.68 8.59
CA PRO A 185 12.89 -2.73 9.92
C PRO A 185 14.08 -3.70 10.08
N LYS A 186 14.22 -4.71 9.21
CA LYS A 186 15.20 -5.79 9.38
C LYS A 186 16.48 -5.60 8.57
N GLY A 187 16.50 -4.70 7.59
CA GLY A 187 17.68 -4.46 6.73
C GLY A 187 17.99 -5.65 5.83
N ILE A 188 16.97 -6.45 5.49
CA ILE A 188 17.12 -7.62 4.62
C ILE A 188 17.43 -7.19 3.18
N ARG A 189 18.10 -8.07 2.43
CA ARG A 189 18.68 -7.74 1.12
C ARG A 189 18.17 -8.61 0.00
N GLY A 190 18.13 -8.06 -1.20
CA GLY A 190 17.90 -8.78 -2.44
C GLY A 190 16.64 -9.65 -2.40
N ASP A 191 16.81 -10.95 -2.64
CA ASP A 191 15.71 -11.91 -2.75
C ASP A 191 15.12 -12.38 -1.42
N ARG A 192 15.69 -11.92 -0.29
CA ARG A 192 15.04 -12.08 1.02
C ARG A 192 13.81 -11.20 1.17
N ILE A 193 13.71 -10.10 0.40
CA ILE A 193 12.53 -9.23 0.41
C ILE A 193 11.44 -9.91 -0.42
N PRO A 194 10.25 -10.18 0.15
CA PRO A 194 9.14 -10.79 -0.58
C PRO A 194 8.74 -9.96 -1.82
N VAL A 195 8.35 -10.65 -2.89
CA VAL A 195 8.07 -9.99 -4.18
C VAL A 195 6.99 -8.91 -4.09
N LEU A 196 5.90 -9.16 -3.34
CA LEU A 196 4.84 -8.16 -3.14
C LEU A 196 5.36 -6.95 -2.36
N ALA A 197 6.21 -7.17 -1.36
CA ALA A 197 6.84 -6.08 -0.61
C ALA A 197 7.82 -5.26 -1.46
N LYS A 198 8.53 -5.89 -2.42
CA LYS A 198 9.35 -5.17 -3.41
C LYS A 198 8.48 -4.24 -4.27
N VAL A 199 7.33 -4.72 -4.76
CA VAL A 199 6.40 -3.91 -5.56
C VAL A 199 5.80 -2.78 -4.71
N ALA A 200 5.34 -3.09 -3.50
CA ALA A 200 4.82 -2.10 -2.56
C ALA A 200 5.87 -1.02 -2.22
N GLY A 201 7.14 -1.41 -2.02
CA GLY A 201 8.21 -0.46 -1.73
C GLY A 201 8.55 0.48 -2.90
N ILE A 202 8.40 0.02 -4.14
CA ILE A 202 8.53 0.88 -5.33
C ILE A 202 7.36 1.89 -5.36
N ALA A 203 6.14 1.40 -5.17
CA ALA A 203 4.94 2.24 -5.17
C ALA A 203 4.97 3.27 -4.03
N GLU A 204 5.36 2.86 -2.82
CA GLU A 204 5.49 3.73 -1.67
C GLU A 204 6.56 4.80 -1.91
N PHE A 205 7.74 4.42 -2.43
CA PHE A 205 8.81 5.37 -2.71
C PHE A 205 8.36 6.40 -3.75
N PHE A 206 7.71 5.94 -4.82
CA PHE A 206 7.20 6.81 -5.88
C PHE A 206 6.15 7.78 -5.34
N GLU A 207 5.14 7.30 -4.60
CA GLU A 207 4.12 8.16 -4.00
C GLU A 207 4.77 9.18 -3.06
N SER A 208 5.62 8.75 -2.13
CA SER A 208 6.34 9.63 -1.21
C SER A 208 7.15 10.72 -1.92
N TRP A 209 7.66 10.43 -3.11
CA TRP A 209 8.44 11.37 -3.93
C TRP A 209 7.56 12.40 -4.65
N ILE A 210 6.42 11.97 -5.22
CA ILE A 210 5.56 12.85 -6.06
C ILE A 210 4.48 13.59 -5.28
N THR A 211 4.15 13.20 -4.05
CA THR A 211 3.18 13.94 -3.23
C THR A 211 3.83 15.27 -2.81
N PRO A 212 3.25 16.43 -3.17
CA PRO A 212 3.62 17.70 -2.55
C PRO A 212 3.30 17.61 -1.06
N ARG A 213 4.27 17.90 -0.21
CA ARG A 213 4.12 17.94 1.24
C ARG A 213 4.57 19.30 1.73
#